data_AF-A0A0F9HRY5-F1
#
_entry.id   AF-A0A0F9HRY5-F1
#
_cell.length_a   1.000
_cell.length_b   1.000
_cell.length_c   1.000
_cell.angle_alpha   90.00
_cell.angle_beta   90.00
_cell.angle_gamma   90.00
#
_symmetry.space_group_name_H-M   'P 1'
#
loop_
_entity.id
_entity.type
_entity.pdbx_description
1 polymer ?
#
loop_
_entity_poly.entity_id
_entity_poly.type
_entity_poly.pdbx_seq_one_letter_code
_entity_poly.pdbx_strand_id
1 'polypeptide(L)' 'MLIAYSLGIIGCWILSDAILSYTLYLNAPSYEGSKRQTWRRDHWVRAVRGGFGIALMIMGLEMIVG' A
#
# COMPACT_ATOMS: atom_id res chain seq x y z
N MET A 1 -16.59 6.47 15.91
CA MET A 1 -15.91 5.26 16.44
C MET A 1 -15.80 4.13 15.44
N LEU A 2 -16.87 3.41 15.08
CA LEU A 2 -16.75 2.23 14.19
C LEU A 2 -16.08 2.54 12.84
N ILE A 3 -16.54 3.58 12.15
CA ILE A 3 -16.00 4.01 10.85
C ILE A 3 -14.51 4.37 10.95
N ALA A 4 -14.11 5.07 12.01
CA ALA A 4 -12.73 5.49 12.23
C ALA A 4 -11.79 4.28 12.40
N TYR A 5 -12.20 3.28 13.20
CA TYR A 5 -11.45 2.03 13.32
C TYR A 5 -11.42 1.23 12.01
N SER A 6 -12.53 1.18 11.27
CA SER A 6 -12.56 0.52 9.96
C SER A 6 -11.57 1.14 8.99
N LEU A 7 -11.47 2.47 8.93
CA LEU A 7 -10.50 3.16 8.08
C LEU A 7 -9.05 2.85 8.48
N GLY A 8 -8.75 2.83 9.78
CA GLY A 8 -7.43 2.43 10.29
C GLY A 8 -7.04 1.01 9.90
N ILE A 9 -7.96 0.05 10.06
CA ILE A 9 -7.73 -1.36 9.72
C ILE A 9 -7.54 -1.54 8.20
N ILE A 10 -8.39 -0.90 7.38
CA ILE A 10 -8.26 -0.95 5.91
C ILE A 10 -6.93 -0.33 5.48
N GLY A 11 -6.55 0.80 6.07
CA GLY A 11 -5.27 1.45 5.78
C GLY A 11 -4.07 0.56 6.13
N CYS A 12 -4.09 -0.10 7.28
CA CYS A 12 -3.07 -1.07 7.70
C CYS A 12 -2.97 -2.27 6.76
N TRP A 13 -4.12 -2.80 6.32
CA TRP A 13 -4.16 -3.89 5.36
C TRP A 13 -3.54 -3.47 4.01
N ILE A 14 -3.93 -2.32 3.47
CA ILE A 14 -3.41 -1.81 2.19
C ILE A 14 -1.90 -1.56 2.26
N LEU A 15 -1.41 -1.01 3.37
CA LEU A 15 0.02 -0.83 3.59
C LEU A 15 0.76 -2.17 3.65
N SER A 16 0.20 -3.15 4.36
CA SER A 16 0.79 -4.49 4.47
C SER A 16 0.85 -5.20 3.12
N ASP A 17 -0.21 -5.11 2.32
CA ASP A 17 -0.24 -5.61 0.93
C ASP A 17 0.80 -4.91 0.05
N ALA A 18 0.94 -3.58 0.17
CA ALA A 18 1.93 -2.83 -0.57
C ALA A 18 3.37 -3.29 -0.24
N ILE A 19 3.69 -3.50 1.04
CA ILE A 19 5.01 -3.98 1.49
C ILE A 19 5.24 -5.43 1.02
N LEU A 20 4.29 -6.33 1.27
CA LEU A 20 4.40 -7.73 0.88
C LEU A 20 4.56 -7.88 -0.64
N SER A 21 3.81 -7.09 -1.40
CA SER A 21 3.90 -7.12 -2.84
C SER A 21 5.21 -6.48 -3.33
N TYR A 22 5.76 -5.49 -2.63
CA TYR A 22 7.08 -4.97 -2.97
C TYR A 22 8.17 -6.04 -2.79
N THR A 23 8.16 -6.74 -1.65
CA THR A 23 9.16 -7.78 -1.36
C THR A 23 9.04 -8.98 -2.30
N LEU A 24 7.82 -9.45 -2.58
CA LEU A 24 7.58 -10.58 -3.48
C LEU A 24 8.10 -10.31 -4.89
N TYR A 25 7.92 -9.09 -5.38
CA TYR A 25 8.20 -8.77 -6.78
C TYR A 25 9.52 -8.04 -7.02
N LEU A 26 10.35 -7.83 -5.98
CA LEU A 26 11.63 -7.12 -6.08
C LEU A 26 12.58 -7.70 -7.14
N ASN A 27 12.53 -9.01 -7.36
CA ASN A 27 13.35 -9.71 -8.35
C ASN A 27 12.53 -10.49 -9.37
N ALA A 28 11.21 -10.27 -9.40
CA ALA A 28 10.32 -10.98 -10.30
C ALA A 28 10.37 -10.40 -11.72
N PRO A 29 10.06 -11.19 -12.75
CA PRO A 29 9.77 -10.65 -14.06
C PRO A 29 8.56 -9.70 -13.99
N SER A 30 8.63 -8.63 -14.78
CA SER A 30 7.52 -7.72 -15.05
C SER A 30 6.43 -8.45 -15.84
N TYR A 31 5.27 -7.82 -15.97
CA TYR A 31 4.10 -8.39 -16.65
C TYR A 31 4.39 -8.85 -18.10
N GLU A 32 5.38 -8.24 -18.75
CA GLU A 32 5.86 -8.65 -20.09
C GLU A 32 6.69 -9.95 -20.10
N GLY A 33 6.91 -10.59 -18.95
CA GLY A 33 7.60 -11.88 -18.78
C GLY A 33 9.11 -11.88 -19.06
N SER A 34 9.61 -10.92 -19.85
CA SER A 34 10.99 -10.88 -20.34
C SER A 34 11.92 -9.90 -19.60
N LYS A 35 11.37 -8.88 -18.95
CA LYS A 35 12.13 -7.82 -18.26
C LYS A 35 11.93 -7.93 -16.76
N ARG A 36 12.96 -7.67 -15.96
CA ARG A 36 12.81 -7.57 -14.49
C ARG A 36 11.91 -6.38 -14.12
N GLN A 37 11.17 -6.49 -13.02
CA GLN A 37 10.44 -5.34 -12.48
C GLN A 37 11.42 -4.22 -12.14
N THR A 38 11.00 -2.99 -12.39
CA THR A 38 11.81 -1.80 -12.10
C THR A 38 11.00 -0.79 -11.31
N TRP A 39 11.70 0.07 -10.56
CA TRP A 39 11.03 1.08 -9.74
C TRP A 39 10.11 2.00 -10.56
N ARG A 40 10.66 2.53 -11.66
CA ARG A 40 9.99 3.50 -12.53
C ARG A 40 8.74 2.93 -13.22
N ARG A 41 8.65 1.62 -13.37
CA ARG A 41 7.58 0.98 -14.14
C ARG A 41 6.58 0.23 -13.28
N ASP A 42 7.05 -0.52 -12.29
CA ASP A 42 6.23 -1.49 -11.54
C ASP A 42 6.10 -1.11 -10.05
N HIS A 43 7.20 -0.75 -9.38
CA HIS A 43 7.17 -0.57 -7.92
C HIS A 43 6.57 0.77 -7.46
N TRP A 44 6.62 1.83 -8.27
CA TRP A 44 6.02 3.12 -7.90
C TRP A 44 4.51 3.00 -7.62
N VAL A 45 3.79 2.13 -8.34
CA VAL A 45 2.35 1.89 -8.11
C VAL A 45 2.13 1.29 -6.72
N ARG A 46 3.04 0.42 -6.27
CA ARG A 46 2.99 -0.19 -4.94
C ARG A 46 3.26 0.85 -3.86
N ALA A 47 4.23 1.74 -4.10
CA ALA A 47 4.51 2.86 -3.20
C ALA A 47 3.30 3.80 -3.07
N VAL A 48 2.64 4.15 -4.19
CA VAL A 48 1.41 4.95 -4.19
C VAL A 48 0.29 4.26 -3.42
N ARG A 49 0.11 2.95 -3.62
CA ARG A 49 -0.86 2.14 -2.86
C ARG A 49 -0.57 2.16 -1.35
N GLY A 50 0.69 1.98 -0.95
CA GLY A 50 1.11 2.08 0.44
C GLY A 50 0.85 3.48 1.02
N GLY A 51 1.09 4.52 0.24
CA GLY A 51 0.76 5.91 0.59
C GLY A 51 -0.73 6.12 0.85
N PHE A 52 -1.62 5.57 0.01
CA PHE A 52 -3.06 5.60 0.27
C PHE A 52 -3.45 4.84 1.55
N GLY A 53 -2.79 3.70 1.83
CA GLY A 53 -2.96 2.99 3.10
C GLY A 53 -2.63 3.86 4.32
N ILE A 54 -1.51 4.58 4.26
CA ILE A 54 -1.11 5.53 5.31
C ILE A 54 -2.12 6.67 5.46
N ALA A 55 -2.58 7.26 4.35
CA ALA A 55 -3.58 8.32 4.38
C ALA A 55 -4.90 7.87 5.05
N LEU A 56 -5.36 6.65 4.77
CA LEU A 56 -6.54 6.07 5.43
C LEU A 56 -6.34 5.89 6.94
N MET A 57 -5.15 5.47 7.37
CA MET A 57 -4.83 5.36 8.79
C MET A 57 -4.85 6.73 9.48
N ILE A 58 -4.28 7.76 8.85
CA ILE A 58 -4.29 9.13 9.39
C ILE A 58 -5.73 9.66 9.48
N MET A 59 -6.54 9.51 8.42
CA MET A 59 -7.95 9.93 8.47
C MET A 59 -8.73 9.20 9.58
N GLY A 60 -8.51 7.90 9.75
CA GLY A 60 -9.11 7.13 10.84
C GLY A 60 -8.69 7.65 12.21
N LEU A 61 -7.42 8.02 12.40
CA LEU A 61 -6.91 8.59 13.65
C LEU A 61 -7.50 9.98 13.94
N GLU A 62 -7.52 10.86 12.95
CA GLU A 62 -8.08 12.21 13.10
C GLU A 62 -9.57 12.16 13.50
N MET A 63 -10.34 11.19 12.99
CA MET A 63 -11.75 10.98 13.37
C MET A 63 -11.96 10.41 14.79
N ILE A 64 -10.88 9.99 15.46
CA ILE A 64 -10.92 9.57 16.88
C ILE A 64 -10.53 10.72 17.79
N VAL A 65 -9.58 11.55 17.34
CA VAL A 65 -8.96 12.61 18.16
C VAL A 65 -9.70 13.95 18.01
N GLY A 66 -10.31 14.22 16.86
CA GLY A 66 -11.14 15.40 16.59
C GLY A 66 -12.60 15.19 16.93
#